data_AF-W9H9R9-F1
#
_entry.id   AF-W9H9R9-F1
#
_cell.length_a   1.000
_cell.length_b   1.000
_cell.length_c   1.000
_cell.angle_alpha   90.00
_cell.angle_beta   90.00
_cell.angle_gamma   90.00
#
_symmetry.space_group_name_H-M   'P 1'
#
loop_
_entity.id
_entity.type
_entity.pdbx_description
1 polymer ?
#
loop_
_entity_poly.entity_id
_entity_poly.type
_entity_poly.pdbx_seq_one_letter_code
_entity_poly.pdbx_strand_id
1 'polypeptide(L)' 'MAEARAEGVTLGKAEGKAEMLLRQLNRRFGPPSSEATLRVQAASVEELDRWADTIIDAPSLDAVFDDLH' A
#
# COMPACT_ATOMS: atom_id res chain seq x y z
N MET A 1 14.24 -6.75 -24.50
CA MET A 1 14.90 -5.54 -23.97
C MET A 1 13.89 -4.50 -23.46
N ALA A 2 12.74 -4.31 -24.11
CA ALA A 2 11.69 -3.39 -23.64
C ALA A 2 10.94 -3.90 -22.39
N GLU A 3 10.63 -5.19 -22.33
CA GLU A 3 9.86 -5.81 -21.23
C GLU A 3 10.60 -5.75 -19.88
N ALA A 4 11.89 -6.11 -19.84
CA ALA A 4 12.69 -6.06 -18.61
C ALA A 4 12.81 -4.66 -17.99
N ARG A 5 12.76 -3.58 -18.79
CA ARG A 5 12.73 -2.20 -18.28
C ARG A 5 11.36 -1.80 -17.77
N ALA A 6 10.29 -2.22 -18.45
CA ALA A 6 8.93 -1.97 -18.01
C ALA A 6 8.66 -2.63 -16.66
N GLU A 7 9.06 -3.89 -16.50
CA GLU A 7 8.93 -4.67 -15.26
C GLU A 7 9.69 -4.04 -14.08
N GLY A 8 10.92 -3.57 -14.30
CA GLY A 8 11.70 -2.89 -13.28
C GLY A 8 11.09 -1.56 -12.81
N VAL A 9 10.49 -0.79 -13.72
CA VAL A 9 9.80 0.45 -13.37
C VAL A 9 8.48 0.18 -12.63
N THR A 10 7.75 -0.86 -13.00
CA THR A 10 6.51 -1.23 -12.29
C THR A 10 6.78 -1.74 -10.88
N LEU A 11 7.82 -2.56 -10.69
CA LEU A 11 8.20 -3.07 -9.38
C LEU A 11 8.64 -1.93 -8.44
N GLY A 12 9.52 -1.04 -8.91
CA GLY A 12 9.97 0.11 -8.11
C GLY A 12 8.85 1.10 -7.76
N LYS A 13 7.80 1.19 -8.59
CA LYS A 13 6.60 1.99 -8.27
C LYS A 13 5.77 1.37 -7.15
N ALA A 14 5.55 0.05 -7.21
CA ALA A 14 4.80 -0.67 -6.17
C ALA A 14 5.53 -0.58 -4.82
N GLU A 15 6.84 -0.86 -4.80
CA GLU A 15 7.67 -0.76 -3.59
C GLU A 15 7.63 0.64 -2.97
N GLY A 16 7.81 1.69 -3.79
CA GLY A 16 7.78 3.07 -3.30
C GLY A 16 6.42 3.48 -2.72
N LYS A 17 5.32 3.02 -3.32
CA LYS A 17 3.97 3.25 -2.81
C LYS A 17 3.70 2.47 -1.53
N ALA A 18 4.13 1.21 -1.46
CA ALA A 18 4.01 0.37 -0.27
C ALA A 18 4.73 1.00 0.92
N GLU A 19 5.98 1.43 0.75
CA GLU A 19 6.71 2.13 1.80
C GLU A 19 6.03 3.42 2.25
N MET A 20 5.49 4.20 1.31
CA MET A 20 4.76 5.42 1.63
C MET A 20 3.52 5.12 2.48
N LEU A 21 2.72 4.14 2.07
CA LEU A 21 1.51 3.76 2.77
C LEU A 21 1.81 3.23 4.17
N LEU A 22 2.85 2.40 4.35
CA LEU A 22 3.30 1.93 5.67
C LEU A 22 3.66 3.09 6.60
N ARG A 23 4.33 4.12 6.09
CA ARG A 23 4.64 5.33 6.87
C ARG A 23 3.37 6.08 7.28
N GLN A 24 2.37 6.16 6.42
CA GLN A 24 1.10 6.83 6.72
C GLN A 24 0.27 6.04 7.73
N LEU A 25 0.17 4.70 7.55
CA LEU A 25 -0.50 3.80 8.50
C LEU A 25 0.13 3.92 9.89
N ASN A 26 1.46 3.90 9.97
CA ASN A 26 2.18 4.07 11.22
C ASN A 26 1.87 5.42 11.89
N ARG A 27 1.80 6.51 11.12
CA ARG A 27 1.49 7.84 11.66
C ARG A 27 0.05 7.98 12.15
N ARG A 28 -0.92 7.34 11.48
CA ARG A 28 -2.34 7.53 11.79
C ARG A 28 -2.87 6.53 12.82
N PHE A 29 -2.45 5.28 12.72
CA PHE A 29 -2.96 4.18 13.54
C PHE A 29 -1.91 3.56 14.49
N GLY A 30 -0.65 4.01 14.40
CA GLY A 30 0.47 3.37 15.07
C GLY A 30 1.07 2.22 14.24
N PRO A 31 2.14 1.58 14.74
CA PRO A 31 2.94 0.64 13.96
C PRO A 31 2.06 -0.52 13.44
N PRO A 32 1.99 -0.73 12.10
CA PRO A 32 1.19 -1.81 11.54
C PRO A 32 1.73 -3.17 11.98
N SER A 33 0.85 -4.16 12.09
CA SER A 33 1.26 -5.54 12.35
C SER A 33 2.14 -6.08 11.22
N SER A 34 2.87 -7.16 11.48
CA SER A 34 3.68 -7.83 10.45
C SER A 34 2.80 -8.32 9.29
N GLU A 35 1.57 -8.75 9.58
CA GLU A 35 0.59 -9.18 8.57
C GLU A 35 0.15 -8.01 7.68
N ALA A 36 -0.22 -6.87 8.26
CA ALA A 36 -0.56 -5.67 7.50
C ALA A 36 0.63 -5.19 6.66
N THR A 37 1.85 -5.31 7.20
CA THR A 37 3.07 -4.93 6.48
C THR A 37 3.29 -5.80 5.24
N LEU A 38 3.16 -7.12 5.40
CA LEU A 38 3.28 -8.06 4.29
C LEU A 38 2.18 -7.86 3.25
N ARG A 39 0.94 -7.58 3.69
CA ARG A 39 -0.18 -7.28 2.80
C ARG A 39 0.09 -6.05 1.95
N VAL A 40 0.64 -4.98 2.54
CA VAL A 40 1.01 -3.76 1.81
C VAL A 40 2.16 -3.98 0.84
N GLN A 41 3.18 -4.77 1.22
CA GLN A 41 4.31 -5.06 0.33
C GLN A 41 3.92 -5.96 -0.85
N ALA A 42 2.93 -6.82 -0.69
CA ALA A 42 2.46 -7.72 -1.74
C ALA A 42 1.37 -7.11 -2.63
N ALA A 43 0.88 -5.91 -2.30
CA ALA A 43 -0.23 -5.28 -2.99
C ALA A 43 0.16 -4.70 -4.36
N SER A 44 -0.80 -4.72 -5.27
CA SER A 44 -0.69 -4.03 -6.56
C SER A 44 -0.67 -2.51 -6.39
N VAL A 45 -0.17 -1.81 -7.41
CA VAL A 45 -0.16 -0.33 -7.43
C VAL A 45 -1.57 0.23 -7.24
N GLU A 46 -2.58 -0.42 -7.83
CA GLU A 46 -3.98 -0.03 -7.77
C GLU A 46 -4.58 -0.20 -6.37
N GLU A 47 -4.24 -1.28 -5.66
CA GLU A 47 -4.64 -1.45 -4.25
C GLU A 47 -3.96 -0.43 -3.34
N LEU A 48 -2.67 -0.18 -3.55
CA LEU A 48 -1.91 0.80 -2.79
C LEU A 48 -2.46 2.21 -2.95
N ASP A 49 -2.86 2.59 -4.16
CA ASP A 49 -3.48 3.89 -4.42
C ASP A 49 -4.85 4.01 -3.75
N ARG A 50 -5.68 2.96 -3.84
CA ARG A 50 -6.98 2.92 -3.15
C ARG A 50 -6.82 3.08 -1.65
N TRP A 51 -5.89 2.34 -1.04
CA TRP A 51 -5.63 2.44 0.40
C TRP A 51 -5.06 3.80 0.79
N ALA A 52 -4.26 4.43 -0.07
CA ALA A 52 -3.75 5.79 0.15
C ALA A 52 -4.85 6.86 0.12
N ASP A 53 -5.94 6.64 -0.63
CA ASP A 53 -7.11 7.51 -0.58
C ASP A 53 -7.97 7.19 0.66
N THR A 54 -8.25 5.91 0.91
CA THR A 54 -9.08 5.45 2.03
C THR A 54 -8.51 5.82 3.39
N ILE A 55 -7.18 5.86 3.55
CA ILE A 55 -6.53 6.22 4.82
C ILE A 55 -6.91 7.60 5.35
N ILE A 56 -7.39 8.51 4.50
CA ILE A 56 -7.77 9.87 4.89
C ILE A 56 -9.08 9.86 5.68
N ASP A 57 -10.01 8.98 5.31
CA ASP A 57 -11.36 8.92 5.89
C ASP A 57 -11.56 7.71 6.81
N ALA A 58 -10.71 6.68 6.69
CA ALA A 58 -10.82 5.46 7.46
C ALA A 58 -10.72 5.71 8.98
N PRO A 59 -11.65 5.13 9.77
CA PRO A 59 -11.62 5.19 11.23
C PRO A 59 -10.63 4.21 11.86
N SER A 60 -10.17 3.19 11.11
CA SER A 60 -9.25 2.16 11.58
C SER A 60 -8.37 1.62 10.46
N LEU A 61 -7.29 0.93 10.84
CA LEU A 61 -6.40 0.24 9.90
C LEU A 61 -7.14 -0.86 9.11
N ASP A 62 -8.05 -1.60 9.75
CA ASP A 62 -8.87 -2.60 9.05
C ASP A 62 -9.76 -1.95 7.99
N ALA A 63 -10.35 -0.78 8.27
CA ALA A 63 -11.17 -0.05 7.31
C ALA A 63 -10.38 0.50 6.11
N VAL A 64 -9.05 0.63 6.22
CA VAL A 64 -8.19 0.96 5.06
C VAL A 64 -8.13 -0.23 4.10
N PHE A 65 -8.03 -1.43 4.65
CA PHE A 65 -7.85 -2.66 3.88
C PHE A 65 -9.17 -3.35 3.51
N ASP A 66 -10.29 -2.84 4.02
CA ASP A 66 -11.61 -3.37 3.73
C ASP A 66 -11.96 -3.02 2.28
N ASP A 67 -12.11 -4.05 1.46
CA ASP A 67 -12.33 -3.95 0.03
C ASP A 67 -13.85 -3.77 -0.21
N LEU A 68 -14.45 -2.76 0.43
CA LEU A 68 -15.85 -2.42 0.20
C LEU A 68 -16.01 -1.82 -1.20
N HIS A 69 -16.12 -2.72 -2.19
CA HIS A 69 -16.88 -2.59 -3.43
C HIS A 69 -17.61 -3.91 -3.71
#